data_AF-A0A1M3GYK5-F1
#
_entry.id   AF-A0A1M3GYK5-F1
#
_cell.length_a   1.000
_cell.length_b   1.000
_cell.length_c   1.000
_cell.angle_alpha   90.00
_cell.angle_beta   90.00
_cell.angle_gamma   90.00
#
_symmetry.space_group_name_H-M   'P 1'
#
loop_
_entity.id
_entity.type
_entity.pdbx_description
1 polymer ?
#
loop_
_entity_poly.entity_id
_entity_poly.type
_entity_poly.pdbx_seq_one_letter_code
_entity_poly.pdbx_strand_id
1 'polypeptide(L)'
;MISLIECLGLAGGTLTTFSFLPQAIKIWQTRDVSSISLLMYSIFCVGVMFWLIYGIALGSIALIIANGITLCFSTSILFLKIYIGAKNKKREDD
;
A
#
# COMPACT_ATOMS: atom_id res chain seq x y z
N MET A 1 17.76 -11.24 -23.35
CA MET A 1 16.96 -10.09 -23.83
C MET A 1 15.75 -10.01 -22.92
N ILE A 2 15.50 -8.86 -22.28
CA ILE A 2 14.28 -8.68 -21.46
C ILE A 2 13.08 -8.72 -22.40
N SER A 3 12.07 -9.52 -22.09
CA SER A 3 10.87 -9.65 -22.93
C SER A 3 9.96 -8.42 -22.81
N LEU A 4 9.14 -8.15 -23.84
CA LEU A 4 8.13 -7.08 -23.78
C LEU A 4 7.20 -7.23 -22.57
N ILE A 5 6.86 -8.48 -22.22
CA ILE A 5 6.03 -8.83 -21.06
C ILE A 5 6.70 -8.41 -19.75
N GLU A 6 8.00 -8.65 -19.60
CA GLU A 6 8.76 -8.22 -18.42
C GLU A 6 8.84 -6.69 -18.32
N CYS A 7 9.04 -5.98 -19.43
CA CYS A 7 9.01 -4.51 -19.44
C CYS A 7 7.65 -3.96 -19.01
N LEU A 8 6.54 -4.53 -19.49
CA LEU A 8 5.20 -4.14 -19.08
C LEU A 8 4.95 -4.43 -17.59
N GLY A 9 5.42 -5.57 -17.10
CA GLY A 9 5.33 -5.93 -15.68
C GLY A 9 6.11 -4.97 -14.78
N LEU A 10 7.33 -4.62 -15.16
CA LEU A 10 8.17 -3.64 -14.43
C LEU A 10 7.57 -2.23 -14.49
N ALA A 11 7.13 -1.77 -15.65
CA ALA A 11 6.52 -0.45 -15.81
C ALA A 11 5.20 -0.36 -15.02
N GLY A 12 4.32 -1.36 -15.15
CA GLY A 12 3.06 -1.43 -14.42
C GLY A 12 3.28 -1.49 -12.90
N GLY A 13 4.21 -2.34 -12.44
CA GLY A 13 4.58 -2.44 -11.02
C GLY A 13 5.18 -1.13 -10.48
N THR A 14 6.01 -0.45 -11.26
CA THR A 14 6.57 0.86 -10.90
C THR A 14 5.46 1.90 -10.78
N LEU A 15 4.64 2.08 -11.82
CA LEU A 15 3.57 3.08 -11.83
C LEU A 15 2.58 2.88 -10.68
N THR A 16 2.16 1.64 -10.45
CA THR A 16 1.23 1.31 -9.35
C THR A 16 1.85 1.57 -7.98
N THR A 17 3.10 1.15 -7.77
CA THR A 17 3.81 1.41 -6.49
C THR A 17 3.97 2.90 -6.24
N PHE A 18 4.40 3.66 -7.27
CA PHE A 18 4.57 5.11 -7.16
C PHE A 18 3.24 5.86 -7.00
N SER A 19 2.10 5.29 -7.42
CA SER A 19 0.80 5.94 -7.20
C SER A 19 0.45 6.09 -5.70
N PHE A 20 0.98 5.23 -4.84
CA PHE A 20 0.76 5.31 -3.39
C PHE A 20 1.67 6.33 -2.70
N LEU A 21 2.79 6.70 -3.33
CA LEU A 21 3.81 7.57 -2.71
C LEU A 21 3.30 9.01 -2.51
N PRO A 22 2.67 9.71 -3.48
CA PRO A 22 2.09 11.03 -3.26
C PRO A 22 1.05 11.05 -2.14
N GLN A 23 0.23 9.99 -2.05
CA GLN A 23 -0.77 9.86 -1.00
C GLN A 23 -0.12 9.66 0.38
N ALA A 24 0.91 8.82 0.47
CA ALA A 24 1.68 8.63 1.70
C ALA A 24 2.34 9.94 2.18
N ILE A 25 2.97 10.69 1.26
CA ILE A 25 3.60 11.98 1.55
C ILE A 25 2.55 12.99 2.05
N LYS A 26 1.40 13.08 1.36
CA LYS A 26 0.31 13.97 1.76
C LYS A 26 -0.16 13.69 3.19
N ILE A 27 -0.39 12.41 3.53
CA ILE A 27 -0.80 12.01 4.88
C ILE A 27 0.26 12.37 5.92
N TRP A 28 1.54 12.18 5.60
CA TRP A 28 2.61 12.47 6.54
C TRP A 28 2.75 13.97 6.81
N GLN A 29 2.56 14.80 5.79
CA GLN A 29 2.59 16.26 5.89
C GLN A 29 1.35 16.83 6.58
N THR A 30 0.15 16.41 6.20
CA THR A 30 -1.09 17.00 6.72
C THR A 30 -1.55 16.36 8.03
N ARG A 31 -1.08 15.14 8.33
CA ARG A 31 -1.62 14.27 9.41
C ARG A 31 -3.13 14.03 9.28
N ASP A 32 -3.72 14.36 8.12
CA ASP A 32 -5.14 14.21 7.86
C ASP A 32 -5.40 12.89 7.15
N VAL A 33 -6.02 11.98 7.90
CA VAL A 33 -6.44 10.65 7.43
C VAL A 33 -7.96 10.54 7.34
N SER A 34 -8.71 11.63 7.53
CA SER A 34 -10.19 11.63 7.57
C SER A 34 -10.80 11.05 6.30
N SER A 35 -10.27 11.44 5.15
CA SER A 35 -10.69 10.99 3.81
C SER A 35 -10.36 9.53 3.48
N ILE A 36 -9.56 8.85 4.31
CA ILE A 36 -9.13 7.47 4.06
C ILE A 36 -10.11 6.50 4.68
N SER A 37 -10.72 5.65 3.85
CA SER A 37 -11.55 4.53 4.31
C SER A 37 -10.68 3.43 4.93
N LEU A 38 -10.93 3.12 6.20
CA LEU A 38 -10.25 2.03 6.91
C LEU A 38 -10.52 0.68 6.22
N LEU A 39 -11.79 0.40 5.89
CA LEU A 39 -12.20 -0.85 5.26
C LEU A 39 -11.51 -1.05 3.91
N MET A 40 -11.47 0.00 3.08
CA MET A 40 -10.84 -0.06 1.76
C MET A 40 -9.35 -0.41 1.88
N TYR A 41 -8.61 0.27 2.76
CA TYR A 41 -7.19 0.00 2.95
C TYR A 41 -6.92 -1.37 3.58
N SER A 42 -7.77 -1.84 4.49
CA SER A 42 -7.66 -3.20 5.04
C SER A 42 -7.83 -4.26 3.96
N ILE A 43 -8.87 -4.16 3.13
CA ILE A 43 -9.09 -5.09 2.01
C ILE A 43 -7.92 -5.02 1.02
N PHE A 44 -7.45 -3.81 0.71
CA PHE A 44 -6.32 -3.59 -0.19
C PHE A 44 -5.04 -4.27 0.32
N CYS A 45 -4.69 -4.11 1.60
CA CYS A 45 -3.51 -4.76 2.19
C CYS A 45 -3.58 -6.29 2.10
N VAL A 46 -4.75 -6.88 2.37
CA VAL A 46 -4.96 -8.34 2.24
C VAL A 46 -4.82 -8.78 0.79
N GLY A 47 -5.41 -8.04 -0.15
CA GLY A 47 -5.27 -8.32 -1.58
C GLY A 47 -3.82 -8.28 -2.06
N VAL A 48 -3.06 -7.25 -1.69
CA VAL A 48 -1.63 -7.12 -2.02
C VAL A 48 -0.80 -8.23 -1.38
N MET A 49 -1.12 -8.63 -0.15
CA MET A 49 -0.48 -9.78 0.50
C MET A 49 -0.69 -11.07 -0.30
N PHE A 50 -1.90 -11.32 -0.80
CA PHE A 50 -2.16 -12.47 -1.67
C PHE A 50 -1.43 -12.38 -3.01
N TRP A 51 -1.36 -11.20 -3.63
CA TRP A 51 -0.55 -10.99 -4.84
C TRP A 51 0.94 -11.22 -4.61
N LEU A 52 1.46 -10.82 -3.44
CA LEU A 52 2.85 -11.09 -3.06
C LEU A 52 3.10 -12.60 -2.92
N ILE A 53 2.23 -13.31 -2.19
CA ILE A 53 2.31 -14.77 -2.04
C ILE A 53 2.24 -15.46 -3.41
N TYR A 54 1.33 -15.01 -4.28
CA TYR A 54 1.21 -15.51 -5.64
C TYR A 54 2.47 -15.26 -6.48
N GLY A 55 3.05 -14.06 -6.39
CA GLY A 55 4.32 -13.73 -7.05
C GLY A 55 5.48 -14.61 -6.60
N ILE A 56 5.56 -14.90 -5.28
CA ILE A 56 6.54 -15.84 -4.72
C ILE A 56 6.32 -17.25 -5.27
N ALA A 57 5.07 -17.74 -5.29
CA ALA A 57 4.75 -19.06 -5.81
C ALA A 57 5.09 -19.22 -7.30
N LEU A 58 4.99 -18.15 -8.08
CA LEU A 58 5.40 -18.10 -9.49
C LEU A 58 6.90 -17.87 -9.72
N GLY A 59 7.68 -17.52 -8.68
CA GLY A 59 9.07 -17.08 -8.83
C GLY A 59 9.22 -15.76 -9.59
N SER A 60 8.17 -14.93 -9.65
CA SER A 60 8.16 -13.67 -10.42
C SER A 60 8.76 -12.53 -9.60
N ILE A 61 10.00 -12.17 -9.87
CA ILE A 61 10.70 -11.06 -9.20
C ILE A 61 9.92 -9.75 -9.33
N ALA A 62 9.30 -9.48 -10.49
CA ALA A 62 8.52 -8.26 -10.71
C ALA A 62 7.31 -8.18 -9.77
N LEU A 63 6.53 -9.25 -9.64
CA LEU A 63 5.38 -9.30 -8.73
C LEU A 63 5.82 -9.21 -7.26
N ILE A 64 6.93 -9.86 -6.91
CA ILE A 64 7.48 -9.85 -5.55
C ILE A 64 7.88 -8.42 -5.15
N ILE A 65 8.70 -7.75 -5.98
CA ILE A 65 9.18 -6.40 -5.68
C ILE A 65 8.01 -5.40 -5.64
N ALA A 66 7.14 -5.41 -6.64
CA ALA A 66 6.03 -4.45 -6.73
C ALA A 66 5.06 -4.58 -5.56
N ASN A 67 4.61 -5.80 -5.24
CA ASN A 67 3.68 -6.01 -4.14
C ASN A 67 4.34 -5.86 -2.77
N GLY A 68 5.62 -6.22 -2.63
CA GLY A 68 6.37 -6.01 -1.39
C GLY A 68 6.48 -4.53 -0.99
N ILE A 69 6.87 -3.67 -1.94
CA ILE A 69 6.94 -2.23 -1.69
C ILE A 69 5.54 -1.64 -1.44
N THR A 70 4.56 -2.03 -2.26
CA THR A 70 3.16 -1.59 -2.10
C THR A 70 2.60 -1.98 -0.73
N LEU A 71 2.88 -3.18 -0.25
CA LEU A 71 2.44 -3.66 1.06
C LEU A 71 3.08 -2.83 2.19
N CYS A 72 4.38 -2.48 2.08
CA CYS A 72 5.07 -1.64 3.06
C CYS A 72 4.42 -0.24 3.18
N PHE A 73 4.12 0.41 2.06
CA PHE A 73 3.48 1.73 2.08
C PHE A 73 2.02 1.67 2.55
N SER A 74 1.24 0.72 2.03
CA SER A 74 -0.18 0.62 2.38
C SER A 74 -0.40 0.26 3.86
N THR A 75 0.40 -0.64 4.43
CA THR A 75 0.34 -0.99 5.86
C THR A 75 0.76 0.18 6.75
N SER A 76 1.77 0.97 6.34
CA SER A 76 2.18 2.17 7.06
C SER A 76 1.07 3.23 7.11
N ILE A 77 0.36 3.44 5.99
CA ILE A 77 -0.82 4.32 5.91
C ILE A 77 -1.96 3.78 6.79
N LEU A 78 -2.25 2.48 6.71
CA LEU A 78 -3.30 1.85 7.50
C LEU A 78 -3.02 1.98 9.00
N PHE A 79 -1.77 1.76 9.42
CA PHE A 79 -1.34 1.95 10.80
C PHE A 79 -1.57 3.39 11.27
N LEU A 80 -1.16 4.39 10.48
CA LEU A 80 -1.38 5.81 10.79
C LEU A 80 -2.87 6.13 10.94
N LYS A 81 -3.73 5.60 10.06
CA LYS A 81 -5.19 5.77 10.14
C LYS A 81 -5.75 5.21 11.45
N ILE A 82 -5.33 4.00 11.83
CA ILE A 82 -5.77 3.34 13.07
C ILE A 82 -5.28 4.13 14.30
N TYR A 83 -4.02 4.52 14.33
CA TYR A 83 -3.43 5.26 15.44
C TYR A 83 -4.12 6.61 15.68
N ILE A 84 -4.33 7.39 14.60
CA ILE A 84 -5.01 8.69 14.70
C ILE A 84 -6.48 8.50 15.09
N GLY A 85 -7.17 7.50 14.51
CA GLY A 85 -8.55 7.18 14.88
C GLY A 85 -8.71 6.82 16.36
N ALA A 86 -7.80 6.00 16.90
CA ALA A 86 -7.79 5.64 18.32
C ALA A 86 -7.52 6.84 19.23
N LYS A 87 -6.61 7.73 18.83
CA LYS A 87 -6.30 8.97 19.58
C LYS A 87 -7.48 9.93 19.62
N ASN A 88 -8.21 10.07 18.51
CA ASN A 88 -9.37 10.97 18.45
C ASN A 88 -10.51 10.47 19.33
N LYS A 89 -10.81 9.16 19.31
CA LYS A 89 -11.83 8.57 20.18
C LYS A 89 -11.55 8.83 21.66
N LYS A 90 -10.30 8.65 22.10
CA LYS A 90 -9.91 8.90 23.49
C LYS A 90 -10.13 10.35 23.95
N ARG A 91 -10.00 11.34 23.06
CA ARG A 91 -10.24 12.76 23.38
C ARG A 91 -11.72 13.14 23.47
N GLU A 92 -12.61 12.36 22.87
CA GLU A 92 -14.06 12.57 22.99
C GLU A 92 -14.61 12.00 24.31
N ASP A 93 -13.91 11.04 24.89
CA ASP A 93 -14.26 10.38 26.16
C ASP A 93 -13.70 11.11 27.42
N ASP A 94 -12.76 12.06 27.26
CA ASP A 94 -12.15 12.91 28.31
C ASP A 94 -12.90 14.24 28.52
#